data_AF-A0AAP2JVN2-F1
#
_entry.id   AF-A0AAP2JVN2-F1
#
_cell.length_a   1.000
_cell.length_b   1.000
_cell.length_c   1.000
_cell.angle_alpha   90.00
_cell.angle_beta   90.00
_cell.angle_gamma   90.00
#
_symmetry.space_group_name_H-M   'P 1'
#
loop_
_entity.id
_entity.type
_entity.pdbx_description
1 polymer ?
#
loop_
_entity_poly.entity_id
_entity_poly.type
_entity_poly.pdbx_seq_one_letter_code
_entity_poly.pdbx_strand_id
1 'polypeptide(L)'
;MTTLIWKPSESRWNQGEQLYMGQFKIGSAYYDATQARAGNSYATRCSLPGLKGDLGHYPDMASAKDAVEKAVAFWLRKAGLQFTGIASAKAQS
;
A
#
# COMPACT_ATOMS: atom_id res chain seq x y z
N MET A 1 4.67 3.82 19.60
CA MET A 1 4.35 2.61 18.81
C MET A 1 3.70 3.04 17.51
N THR A 2 4.22 2.61 16.38
CA THR A 2 3.81 3.09 15.06
C THR A 2 2.82 2.10 14.45
N THR A 3 1.59 2.55 14.21
CA THR A 3 0.51 1.72 13.64
C THR A 3 0.35 2.01 12.16
N LEU A 4 0.21 0.95 11.36
CA LEU A 4 -0.06 1.00 9.94
C LEU A 4 -1.56 0.75 9.69
N ILE A 5 -2.22 1.64 8.95
CA ILE A 5 -3.66 1.59 8.69
C ILE A 5 -3.93 1.77 7.21
N TRP A 6 -4.68 0.84 6.62
CA TRP A 6 -5.25 1.01 5.28
C TRP A 6 -6.54 1.82 5.34
N LYS A 7 -6.66 2.80 4.45
CA LYS A 7 -7.89 3.59 4.25
C LYS A 7 -8.29 3.54 2.78
N PRO A 8 -9.59 3.49 2.47
CA PRO A 8 -10.04 3.64 1.09
C PRO A 8 -9.61 5.00 0.55
N SER A 9 -9.25 5.04 -0.73
CA SER A 9 -8.93 6.27 -1.43
C SER A 9 -10.17 7.16 -1.53
N GLU A 10 -10.05 8.43 -1.09
CA GLU A 10 -11.13 9.43 -1.23
C GLU A 10 -11.26 9.94 -2.68
N SER A 11 -10.34 9.56 -3.56
CA SER A 11 -10.37 9.99 -4.96
C SER A 11 -11.50 9.31 -5.71
N ARG A 12 -12.42 10.11 -6.26
CA ARG A 12 -13.51 9.67 -7.14
C ARG A 12 -13.03 8.93 -8.39
N TRP A 13 -11.78 9.15 -8.79
CA TRP A 13 -11.18 8.63 -10.02
C TRP A 13 -10.24 7.46 -9.80
N ASN A 14 -9.90 7.14 -8.54
CA ASN A 14 -8.92 6.12 -8.23
C ASN A 14 -9.51 5.11 -7.25
N GLN A 15 -9.91 3.94 -7.77
CA GLN A 15 -10.40 2.84 -6.96
C GLN A 15 -9.20 2.11 -6.35
N GLY A 16 -8.95 2.37 -5.08
CA GLY A 16 -7.80 1.81 -4.37
C GLY A 16 -7.81 2.09 -2.89
N GLU A 17 -6.79 1.59 -2.21
CA GLU A 17 -6.54 1.82 -0.80
C GLU A 17 -5.18 2.50 -0.60
N GLN A 18 -5.07 3.27 0.47
CA GLN A 18 -3.89 4.03 0.83
C GLN A 18 -3.41 3.59 2.21
N LEU A 19 -2.11 3.36 2.35
CA LEU A 19 -1.49 2.96 3.59
C LEU A 19 -0.97 4.19 4.33
N TYR A 20 -1.44 4.36 5.56
CA TYR A 20 -1.07 5.43 6.46
C TYR A 20 -0.23 4.93 7.62
N MET A 21 0.74 5.74 8.00
CA MET A 21 1.53 5.60 9.20
C MET A 21 1.31 6.86 10.06
N GLY A 22 0.47 6.75 11.08
CA GLY A 22 -0.08 7.91 11.77
C GLY A 22 -0.87 8.79 10.80
N GLN A 23 -0.43 10.03 10.58
CA GLN A 23 -1.07 10.98 9.66
C GLN A 23 -0.47 10.96 8.23
N PHE A 24 0.65 10.26 8.02
CA PHE A 24 1.38 10.30 6.76
C PHE A 24 0.98 9.15 5.83
N LYS A 25 0.65 9.47 4.57
CA LYS A 25 0.48 8.47 3.52
C LYS A 25 1.85 7.96 3.07
N ILE A 26 2.10 6.67 3.29
CA ILE A 26 3.39 6.03 2.97
C ILE A 26 3.32 5.08 1.78
N GLY A 27 2.13 4.64 1.38
CA GLY A 27 1.93 3.79 0.21
C GLY A 27 0.50 3.79 -0.29
N SER A 28 0.28 3.16 -1.45
CA SER A 28 -1.04 2.98 -2.04
C SER A 28 -1.08 1.78 -2.97
N ALA A 29 -2.22 1.11 -3.02
CA ALA A 29 -2.55 0.08 -3.99
C ALA A 29 -3.83 0.51 -4.71
N TYR A 30 -3.82 0.55 -6.04
CA TYR A 30 -4.94 1.08 -6.81
C TYR A 30 -5.09 0.37 -8.15
N TYR A 31 -6.31 0.37 -8.67
CA TYR A 31 -6.61 -0.20 -9.96
C TYR A 31 -6.08 0.69 -11.10
N ASP A 32 -5.29 0.08 -11.98
CA ASP A 32 -4.76 0.68 -13.19
C ASP A 32 -5.49 0.09 -14.41
N ALA A 33 -6.44 0.87 -14.94
CA ALA A 33 -7.25 0.48 -16.09
C ALA A 33 -6.43 0.29 -17.38
N THR A 34 -5.21 0.84 -17.45
CA THR A 34 -4.36 0.74 -18.65
C THR A 34 -3.70 -0.64 -18.77
N GLN A 35 -3.50 -1.33 -17.64
CA GLN A 35 -2.87 -2.65 -17.58
C GLN A 35 -3.87 -3.82 -17.50
N ALA A 36 -5.18 -3.52 -17.57
CA ALA A 36 -6.24 -4.51 -17.43
C ALA A 36 -6.17 -5.65 -18.45
N ARG A 37 -5.60 -5.42 -19.64
CA ARG A 37 -5.43 -6.45 -20.67
C ARG A 37 -4.32 -7.47 -20.37
N ALA A 38 -3.38 -7.13 -19.49
CA ALA A 38 -2.25 -7.99 -19.13
C ALA A 38 -2.52 -8.86 -17.89
N GLY A 39 -3.69 -8.71 -17.24
CA GLY A 39 -4.07 -9.46 -16.04
C GLY A 39 -3.46 -8.93 -14.73
N ASN A 40 -2.57 -7.93 -14.80
CA ASN A 40 -1.97 -7.28 -13.62
C ASN A 40 -2.56 -5.87 -13.44
N SER A 41 -3.82 -5.82 -13.04
CA SER A 41 -4.60 -4.58 -13.05
C SER A 41 -4.41 -3.71 -11.82
N TYR A 42 -3.63 -4.11 -10.82
CA TYR A 42 -3.43 -3.35 -9.58
C TYR A 42 -2.01 -2.81 -9.48
N ALA A 43 -1.85 -1.50 -9.60
CA ALA A 43 -0.59 -0.81 -9.43
C ALA A 43 -0.33 -0.48 -7.95
N THR A 44 0.95 -0.41 -7.59
CA THR A 44 1.38 -0.09 -6.22
C THR A 44 2.36 1.07 -6.21
N ARG A 45 2.25 1.93 -5.20
CA ARG A 45 3.14 3.07 -5.03
C ARG A 45 3.63 3.17 -3.59
N CYS A 46 4.90 3.53 -3.42
CA CYS A 46 5.51 3.82 -2.13
C CYS A 46 6.07 5.24 -2.10
N SER A 47 5.83 5.95 -1.01
CA SER A 47 6.31 7.32 -0.80
C SER A 47 7.52 7.38 0.15
N LEU A 48 8.06 6.23 0.57
CA LEU A 48 9.18 6.18 1.52
C LEU A 48 10.51 6.48 0.81
N PRO A 49 11.38 7.29 1.41
CA PRO A 49 12.63 7.70 0.79
C PRO A 49 13.58 6.51 0.63
N GLY A 50 14.22 6.40 -0.54
CA GLY A 50 15.13 5.29 -0.86
C GLY A 50 14.45 4.00 -1.27
N LEU A 51 13.11 3.97 -1.37
CA LEU A 51 12.38 2.92 -2.08
C LEU A 51 11.99 3.39 -3.48
N LYS A 52 11.81 2.43 -4.39
CA LYS A 52 11.26 2.70 -5.71
C LYS A 52 9.82 3.20 -5.55
N GLY A 53 9.50 4.29 -6.22
CA GLY A 53 8.18 4.91 -6.14
C GLY A 53 7.08 3.96 -6.63
N ASP A 54 7.35 3.20 -7.68
CA ASP A 54 6.46 2.17 -8.23
C ASP A 54 6.99 0.78 -7.85
N LEU A 55 6.20 0.02 -7.09
CA LEU A 55 6.56 -1.33 -6.65
C LEU A 55 6.05 -2.43 -7.62
N GLY A 56 5.39 -2.04 -8.71
CA GLY A 56 4.92 -2.92 -9.77
C GLY A 56 3.40 -3.11 -9.80
N HIS A 57 2.99 -4.01 -10.69
CA HIS A 57 1.61 -4.37 -10.96
C HIS A 57 1.31 -5.79 -10.52
N TYR A 58 0.11 -5.99 -9.97
CA TYR A 58 -0.32 -7.22 -9.34
C TYR A 58 -1.71 -7.62 -9.87
N PRO A 59 -2.03 -8.93 -9.87
CA PRO A 59 -3.30 -9.42 -10.38
C PRO A 59 -4.50 -9.07 -9.50
N ASP A 60 -4.28 -8.93 -8.20
CA ASP A 60 -5.32 -8.66 -7.22
C ASP A 60 -4.88 -7.65 -6.16
N MET A 61 -5.87 -7.00 -5.52
CA MET A 61 -5.62 -5.98 -4.50
C MET A 61 -4.90 -6.53 -3.27
N ALA A 62 -5.12 -7.80 -2.89
CA ALA A 62 -4.48 -8.37 -1.71
C ALA A 62 -2.98 -8.55 -1.94
N SER A 63 -2.59 -9.08 -3.10
CA SER A 63 -1.19 -9.19 -3.53
C SER A 63 -0.52 -7.81 -3.63
N ALA A 64 -1.23 -6.81 -4.17
CA ALA A 64 -0.74 -5.44 -4.24
C ALA A 64 -0.47 -4.85 -2.84
N LYS A 65 -1.39 -5.07 -1.89
CA LYS A 65 -1.22 -4.61 -0.50
C LYS A 65 -0.06 -5.32 0.18
N ASP A 66 0.04 -6.65 0.06
CA ASP A 66 1.13 -7.44 0.64
C ASP A 66 2.51 -6.96 0.15
N ALA A 67 2.63 -6.60 -1.13
CA ALA A 67 3.87 -6.03 -1.67
C ALA A 67 4.23 -4.68 -1.04
N VAL A 68 3.25 -3.78 -0.89
CA VAL A 68 3.44 -2.49 -0.20
C VAL A 68 3.84 -2.71 1.25
N GLU A 69 3.18 -3.63 1.95
CA GLU A 69 3.46 -3.96 3.35
C GLU A 69 4.87 -4.51 3.54
N LYS A 70 5.31 -5.42 2.66
CA LYS A 70 6.68 -5.96 2.67
C LYS A 70 7.72 -4.88 2.43
N ALA A 71 7.48 -3.98 1.48
CA ALA A 71 8.38 -2.87 1.20
C ALA A 71 8.50 -1.92 2.40
N VAL A 72 7.37 -1.56 3.02
CA VAL A 72 7.32 -0.71 4.22
C VAL A 72 8.00 -1.40 5.40
N ALA A 73 7.72 -2.68 5.64
CA ALA A 73 8.34 -3.44 6.71
C ALA A 73 9.87 -3.53 6.55
N PHE A 74 10.36 -3.76 5.33
CA PHE A 74 11.78 -3.74 5.01
C PHE A 74 12.40 -2.36 5.31
N TRP A 75 11.75 -1.28 4.86
CA TRP A 75 12.23 0.08 5.09
C TRP A 75 12.29 0.43 6.58
N LEU A 76 11.24 0.11 7.34
CA LEU A 76 11.19 0.36 8.79
C LEU A 76 12.30 -0.40 9.53
N ARG A 77 12.52 -1.68 9.19
CA ARG A 77 13.62 -2.48 9.74
C ARG A 77 14.98 -1.87 9.42
N LYS A 78 15.19 -1.42 8.18
CA LYS A 78 16.44 -0.77 7.76
C LYS A 78 16.66 0.58 8.46
N ALA A 79 15.59 1.31 8.75
CA ALA A 79 15.62 2.58 9.47
C ALA A 79 15.79 2.42 11.00
N GLY A 80 15.80 1.19 11.53
CA GLY A 80 15.86 0.92 12.96
C GLY A 80 14.57 1.29 13.72
N LEU A 81 13.46 1.47 13.01
CA LEU A 81 12.17 1.87 13.58
C LEU A 81 11.35 0.63 13.98
N GLN A 82 10.93 0.58 15.24
CA GLN A 82 10.01 -0.46 15.74
C GLN A 82 8.55 -0.10 15.42
N PHE A 83 7.78 -1.06 14.90
CA PHE A 83 6.36 -0.89 14.56
C PHE A 83 5.53 -2.07 15.08
N THR A 84 4.29 -1.79 15.48
CA THR A 84 3.36 -2.78 16.05
C THR A 84 2.25 -3.07 15.07
N GLY A 85 2.47 -4.08 14.21
CA GLY A 85 1.44 -4.71 13.38
C GLY A 85 0.67 -3.79 12.43
N ILE A 86 -0.12 -4.40 11.55
CA ILE A 86 -1.01 -3.68 10.64
C ILE A 86 -2.41 -3.82 11.19
N ALA A 87 -3.03 -2.71 11.57
CA ALA A 87 -4.44 -2.69 11.91
C ALA A 87 -5.22 -2.64 10.59
N SER A 88 -5.41 -3.81 9.98
CA SER A 88 -6.38 -3.94 8.90
C SER A 88 -7.76 -3.79 9.55
N ALA A 89 -8.40 -2.64 9.33
CA ALA A 89 -9.80 -2.48 9.66
C ALA A 89 -10.58 -3.50 8.81
N LYS A 90 -10.78 -4.71 9.34
CA LYS A 90 -11.80 -5.62 8.83
C LYS A 90 -13.10 -4.86 8.95
N ALA A 91 -13.64 -4.43 7.81
CA ALA A 91 -15.01 -3.96 7.74
C ALA A 91 -15.89 -5.05 8.36
N GLN A 92 -16.52 -4.75 9.50
CA GLN A 92 -17.60 -5.54 10.03
C GLN A 92 -18.76 -5.40 9.04
N SER A 93 -19.00 -6.45 8.27
CA SER A 93 -20.27 -6.72 7.61
C SER A 93 -21.31 -7.18 8.62
#